data_AF-A0A9W4TBS3-F1
#
_entry.id   AF-A0A9W4TBS3-F1
#
_cell.length_a   1.000
_cell.length_b   1.000
_cell.length_c   1.000
_cell.angle_alpha   90.00
_cell.angle_beta   90.00
_cell.angle_gamma   90.00
#
_symmetry.space_group_name_H-M   'P 1'
#
loop_
_entity.id
_entity.type
_entity.pdbx_description
1 polymer ?
#
loop_
_entity_poly.entity_id
_entity_poly.type
_entity_poly.pdbx_seq_one_letter_code
_entity_poly.pdbx_strand_id
1 'polypeptide(L)'
;MVSSTINWVDQSTPPSTPGLRSNQGIQILTLTQGNSSISKYFENVKSYAMLTGKDLNDVEVKEKFLVGLSPDNRKRAEEFGYKKPLKVIVKYLVRDPTLSTEIQKYKAGELKQGNESVRAFLIKLERLRKLSKQARCDEKDLREKLFCGISSINQDEVKS
;
A
#
# COMPACT_ATOMS: atom_id res chain seq x y z
N MET A 1 -39.24 -2.75 -78.86
CA MET A 1 -38.17 -2.38 -77.92
C MET A 1 -38.81 -1.84 -76.66
N VAL A 2 -38.96 -2.68 -75.65
CA VAL A 2 -39.49 -2.32 -74.32
C VAL A 2 -38.27 -2.18 -73.42
N SER A 3 -37.93 -0.96 -73.02
CA SER A 3 -36.84 -0.72 -72.06
C SER A 3 -37.46 -0.51 -70.68
N SER A 4 -37.41 -1.55 -69.87
CA SER A 4 -37.80 -1.54 -68.46
C SER A 4 -36.79 -0.70 -67.67
N THR A 5 -37.23 0.40 -67.07
CA THR A 5 -36.42 1.18 -66.12
C THR A 5 -36.67 0.63 -64.72
N ILE A 6 -35.72 -0.15 -64.20
CA ILE A 6 -35.70 -0.60 -62.80
C ILE A 6 -34.88 0.43 -62.01
N ASN A 7 -35.54 1.19 -61.14
CA ASN A 7 -34.87 2.02 -60.14
C ASN A 7 -34.26 1.11 -59.07
N TRP A 8 -32.93 1.01 -59.04
CA TRP A 8 -32.21 0.52 -57.86
C TRP A 8 -31.90 1.72 -56.97
N VAL A 9 -32.57 1.78 -55.81
CA VAL A 9 -32.18 2.64 -54.70
C VAL A 9 -30.89 2.05 -54.11
N ASP A 10 -29.77 2.73 -54.29
CA ASP A 10 -28.55 2.39 -53.56
C ASP A 10 -28.70 2.83 -52.10
N GLN A 11 -29.19 1.91 -51.26
CA GLN A 11 -29.18 2.04 -49.79
C GLN A 11 -27.80 1.68 -49.24
N SER A 12 -26.76 2.38 -49.70
CA SER A 12 -25.45 2.35 -49.03
C SER A 12 -25.47 3.35 -47.87
N THR A 13 -26.13 2.96 -46.78
CA THR A 13 -25.97 3.63 -45.49
C THR A 13 -24.53 3.33 -45.01
N PRO A 14 -23.68 4.31 -44.73
CA PRO A 14 -22.37 4.00 -44.14
C PRO A 14 -22.63 3.29 -42.80
N PRO A 15 -21.86 2.23 -42.46
CA PRO A 15 -21.97 1.64 -41.14
C PRO A 15 -21.69 2.75 -40.14
N SER A 16 -22.69 3.08 -39.35
CA SER A 16 -22.54 3.95 -38.19
C SER A 16 -21.41 3.34 -37.37
N THR A 17 -20.23 3.93 -37.48
CA THR A 17 -19.13 3.65 -36.57
C THR A 17 -19.74 3.84 -35.19
N PRO A 18 -19.71 2.85 -34.28
CA PRO A 18 -20.00 3.13 -32.90
C PRO A 18 -18.92 4.13 -32.50
N GLY A 19 -19.28 5.41 -32.56
CA GLY A 19 -18.49 6.45 -31.98
C GLY A 19 -18.27 5.97 -30.56
N LEU A 20 -17.02 5.69 -30.21
CA LEU A 20 -16.56 5.58 -28.83
C LEU A 20 -16.73 6.98 -28.21
N ARG A 21 -17.98 7.40 -28.06
CA ARG A 21 -18.43 8.31 -27.04
C ARG A 21 -18.42 7.50 -25.75
N SER A 22 -17.23 7.19 -25.26
CA SER A 22 -17.03 7.09 -23.81
C SER A 22 -17.01 8.50 -23.23
N ASN A 23 -18.11 9.24 -23.46
CA ASN A 23 -18.54 10.36 -22.64
C ASN A 23 -19.58 9.86 -21.63
N GLN A 24 -19.51 8.58 -21.24
CA GLN A 24 -19.77 8.26 -19.85
C GLN A 24 -18.71 9.05 -19.12
N GLY A 25 -19.12 10.21 -18.58
CA GLY A 25 -18.24 11.06 -17.83
C GLY A 25 -17.40 10.17 -16.92
N ILE A 26 -16.15 10.56 -16.72
CA ILE A 26 -15.45 10.20 -15.51
C ILE A 26 -16.32 10.80 -14.39
N GLN A 27 -17.46 10.17 -14.09
CA GLN A 27 -18.12 10.24 -12.81
C GLN A 27 -16.96 10.05 -11.89
N ILE A 28 -16.74 11.06 -11.07
CA ILE A 28 -15.75 11.10 -10.02
C ILE A 28 -16.07 9.85 -9.18
N LEU A 29 -15.55 8.70 -9.59
CA LEU A 29 -15.54 7.49 -8.79
C LEU A 29 -14.61 7.92 -7.68
N THR A 30 -15.22 8.41 -6.60
CA THR A 30 -14.57 8.66 -5.35
C THR A 30 -13.82 7.38 -5.06
N LEU A 31 -12.49 7.46 -5.22
CA LEU A 31 -11.62 6.31 -5.23
C LEU A 31 -11.44 5.92 -3.77
N THR A 32 -12.44 5.28 -3.19
CA THR A 32 -12.48 4.93 -1.76
C THR A 32 -12.10 3.48 -1.56
N GLN A 33 -11.31 3.20 -0.54
CA GLN A 33 -10.93 1.85 -0.14
C GLN A 33 -12.17 1.03 0.27
N GLY A 34 -13.06 1.64 1.07
CA GLY A 34 -14.18 0.93 1.68
C GLY A 34 -13.71 -0.30 2.45
N ASN A 35 -14.36 -1.43 2.22
CA ASN A 35 -14.01 -2.73 2.82
C ASN A 35 -12.92 -3.49 2.03
N SER A 36 -12.36 -2.88 0.99
CA SER A 36 -11.34 -3.52 0.16
C SER A 36 -10.02 -3.63 0.91
N SER A 37 -9.26 -4.70 0.64
CA SER A 37 -7.85 -4.76 1.05
C SER A 37 -7.07 -3.64 0.37
N ILE A 38 -5.95 -3.22 1.00
CA ILE A 38 -5.10 -2.16 0.42
C ILE A 38 -4.53 -2.56 -0.93
N SER A 39 -4.15 -3.84 -1.10
CA SER A 39 -3.68 -4.32 -2.40
C SER A 39 -4.74 -4.15 -3.48
N LYS A 40 -5.99 -4.55 -3.19
CA LYS A 40 -7.10 -4.42 -4.15
C LYS A 40 -7.42 -2.96 -4.45
N TYR A 41 -7.46 -2.12 -3.42
CA TYR A 41 -7.67 -0.69 -3.57
C TYR A 41 -6.55 -0.03 -4.39
N PHE A 42 -5.29 -0.42 -4.16
CA PHE A 42 -4.15 0.11 -4.91
C PHE A 42 -4.18 -0.28 -6.40
N GLU A 43 -4.68 -1.47 -6.76
CA GLU A 43 -4.90 -1.80 -8.18
C GLU A 43 -5.91 -0.85 -8.84
N ASN A 44 -6.98 -0.45 -8.14
CA ASN A 44 -7.93 0.53 -8.67
C ASN A 44 -7.26 1.90 -8.90
N VAL A 45 -6.33 2.29 -8.02
CA VAL A 45 -5.55 3.54 -8.14
C VAL A 45 -4.62 3.47 -9.36
N LYS A 46 -3.99 2.31 -9.61
CA LYS A 46 -3.18 2.11 -10.83
C LYS A 46 -4.01 2.24 -12.10
N SER A 47 -5.19 1.62 -12.13
CA SER A 47 -6.11 1.73 -13.27
C SER A 47 -6.50 3.19 -13.50
N TYR A 48 -6.80 3.94 -12.44
CA TYR A 48 -7.08 5.37 -12.54
C TYR A 48 -5.89 6.17 -13.09
N ALA A 49 -4.67 5.94 -12.59
CA ALA A 49 -3.47 6.61 -13.07
C ALA A 49 -3.24 6.31 -14.57
N MET A 50 -3.41 5.05 -14.98
CA MET A 50 -3.30 4.62 -16.38
C MET A 50 -4.35 5.30 -17.27
N LEU A 51 -5.63 5.30 -16.86
CA LEU A 51 -6.73 5.92 -17.61
C LEU A 51 -6.60 7.44 -17.74
N THR A 52 -5.90 8.07 -16.80
CA THR A 52 -5.66 9.51 -16.79
C THR A 52 -4.29 9.91 -17.33
N GLY A 53 -3.47 8.95 -17.77
CA GLY A 53 -2.12 9.19 -18.29
C GLY A 53 -1.14 9.73 -17.25
N LYS A 54 -1.33 9.43 -15.96
CA LYS A 54 -0.53 9.92 -14.84
C LYS A 54 0.41 8.86 -14.28
N ASP A 55 1.54 9.29 -13.73
CA ASP A 55 2.42 8.42 -12.95
C ASP A 55 1.86 8.15 -11.54
N LEU A 56 2.27 7.05 -10.92
CA LEU A 56 1.87 6.73 -9.54
C LEU A 56 2.43 7.69 -8.49
N ASN A 57 3.47 8.46 -8.80
CA ASN A 57 3.97 9.51 -7.92
C ASN A 57 3.44 10.89 -8.27
N ASP A 58 2.54 10.99 -9.27
CA ASP A 58 1.79 12.21 -9.51
C ASP A 58 1.06 12.64 -8.24
N VAL A 59 1.07 13.95 -7.96
CA VAL A 59 0.54 14.52 -6.72
C VAL A 59 -0.95 14.19 -6.57
N GLU A 60 -1.73 14.27 -7.65
CA GLU A 60 -3.16 14.02 -7.62
C GLU A 60 -3.47 12.53 -7.41
N VAL A 61 -2.73 11.64 -8.07
CA VAL A 61 -2.88 10.18 -7.88
C VAL A 61 -2.60 9.81 -6.43
N LYS A 62 -1.53 10.37 -5.86
CA LYS A 62 -1.14 10.12 -4.47
C LYS A 62 -2.14 10.71 -3.48
N GLU A 63 -2.64 11.92 -3.72
CA GLU A 63 -3.66 12.53 -2.89
C GLU A 63 -4.96 11.72 -2.91
N LYS A 64 -5.43 11.31 -4.09
CA LYS A 64 -6.61 10.44 -4.23
C LYS A 64 -6.44 9.12 -3.48
N PHE A 65 -5.26 8.51 -3.52
CA PHE A 65 -4.97 7.33 -2.71
C PHE A 65 -5.13 7.62 -1.21
N LEU A 66 -4.47 8.66 -0.70
CA LEU A 66 -4.46 8.98 0.74
C LEU A 66 -5.85 9.38 1.27
N VAL A 67 -6.59 10.18 0.49
CA VAL A 67 -7.96 10.59 0.81
C VAL A 67 -8.91 9.40 0.70
N GLY A 68 -8.66 8.44 -0.19
CA GLY A 68 -9.52 7.27 -0.31
C GLY A 68 -9.28 6.16 0.72
N LEU A 69 -8.16 6.17 1.46
CA LEU A 69 -7.89 5.17 2.50
C LEU A 69 -8.98 5.13 3.58
N SER A 70 -9.20 3.95 4.15
CA SER A 70 -9.98 3.82 5.38
C SER A 70 -9.34 4.63 6.52
N PRO A 71 -10.12 5.09 7.52
CA PRO A 71 -9.59 5.93 8.60
C PRO A 71 -8.34 5.33 9.28
N ASP A 72 -8.37 4.04 9.62
CA ASP A 72 -7.25 3.36 10.27
C ASP A 72 -5.99 3.33 9.40
N ASN A 73 -6.15 3.04 8.10
CA ASN A 73 -5.01 2.98 7.20
C ASN A 73 -4.49 4.36 6.82
N ARG A 74 -5.36 5.38 6.79
CA ARG A 74 -4.96 6.77 6.63
C ARG A 74 -4.09 7.22 7.80
N LYS A 75 -4.48 6.90 9.04
CA LYS A 75 -3.68 7.17 10.25
C LYS A 75 -2.33 6.47 10.19
N ARG A 76 -2.29 5.18 9.83
CA ARG A 76 -1.02 4.45 9.62
C ARG A 76 -0.14 5.10 8.55
N ALA A 77 -0.73 5.58 7.46
CA ALA A 77 0.01 6.26 6.40
C ALA A 77 0.56 7.61 6.87
N GLU A 78 -0.17 8.32 7.74
CA GLU A 78 0.27 9.56 8.38
C GLU A 78 1.48 9.33 9.28
N GLU A 79 1.38 8.36 10.19
CA GLU A 79 2.46 7.95 11.10
C GLU A 79 3.71 7.51 10.35
N PHE A 80 3.54 6.88 9.18
CA PHE A 80 4.66 6.50 8.31
C PHE A 80 5.27 7.68 7.53
N GLY A 81 4.47 8.69 7.23
CA GLY A 81 4.87 9.94 6.58
C GLY A 81 4.51 10.01 5.09
N TYR A 82 3.66 10.99 4.75
CA TYR A 82 3.18 11.22 3.38
C TYR A 82 4.24 11.68 2.38
N LYS A 83 5.42 12.13 2.83
CA LYS A 83 6.53 12.51 1.93
C LYS A 83 7.10 11.32 1.16
N LYS A 84 6.85 10.07 1.58
CA LYS A 84 7.38 8.87 0.93
C LYS A 84 6.71 8.59 -0.43
N PRO A 85 7.39 7.90 -1.38
CA PRO A 85 6.79 7.49 -2.65
C PRO A 85 5.57 6.58 -2.42
N LEU A 86 4.56 6.66 -3.30
CA LEU A 86 3.28 5.96 -3.12
C LEU A 86 3.47 4.45 -2.96
N LYS A 87 4.32 3.83 -3.80
CA LYS A 87 4.63 2.39 -3.71
C LYS A 87 5.23 1.98 -2.35
N VAL A 88 5.99 2.87 -1.71
CA VAL A 88 6.60 2.60 -0.40
C VAL A 88 5.54 2.65 0.70
N ILE A 89 4.61 3.60 0.62
CA ILE A 89 3.47 3.70 1.53
C ILE A 89 2.60 2.45 1.42
N VAL A 90 2.21 2.04 0.21
CA VAL A 90 1.41 0.83 -0.02
C VAL A 90 2.10 -0.40 0.55
N LYS A 91 3.40 -0.58 0.29
CA LYS A 91 4.17 -1.71 0.83
C LYS A 91 4.20 -1.72 2.36
N TYR A 92 4.18 -0.55 3.00
CA TYR A 92 4.08 -0.46 4.45
C TYR A 92 2.68 -0.83 4.94
N LEU A 93 1.64 -0.30 4.30
CA LEU A 93 0.26 -0.50 4.74
C LEU A 93 -0.27 -1.93 4.51
N VAL A 94 0.22 -2.62 3.48
CA VAL A 94 -0.08 -4.05 3.23
C VAL A 94 0.52 -4.96 4.31
N ARG A 95 1.48 -4.48 5.11
CA ARG A 95 2.00 -5.27 6.24
C ARG A 95 0.93 -5.45 7.30
N ASP A 96 1.01 -6.60 7.98
CA ASP A 96 0.22 -6.92 9.16
C ASP A 96 0.23 -5.74 10.17
N PRO A 97 -0.94 -5.27 10.61
CA PRO A 97 -1.04 -4.23 11.65
C PRO A 97 -0.27 -4.60 12.92
N THR A 98 -0.23 -5.88 13.28
CA THR A 98 0.51 -6.41 14.44
C THR A 98 2.01 -6.14 14.30
N LEU A 99 2.56 -6.34 13.09
CA LEU A 99 3.95 -5.99 12.79
C LEU A 99 4.21 -4.49 12.91
N SER A 100 3.21 -3.65 12.62
CA SER A 100 3.34 -2.19 12.79
C SER A 100 3.50 -1.83 14.27
N THR A 101 2.64 -2.37 15.13
CA THR A 101 2.70 -2.19 16.59
C THR A 101 4.01 -2.72 17.16
N GLU A 102 4.47 -3.89 16.71
CA GLU A 102 5.77 -4.44 17.13
C GLU A 102 6.95 -3.59 16.69
N ILE A 103 6.91 -2.98 15.49
CA ILE A 103 7.94 -2.04 15.04
C ILE A 103 7.95 -0.78 15.93
N GLN A 104 6.78 -0.27 16.35
CA GLN A 104 6.71 0.86 17.27
C GLN A 104 7.29 0.50 18.65
N LYS A 105 6.89 -0.63 19.23
CA LYS A 105 7.45 -1.15 20.49
C LYS A 105 8.96 -1.39 20.39
N TYR A 106 9.43 -1.90 19.25
CA TYR A 106 10.86 -2.05 18.97
C TYR A 106 11.59 -0.70 18.99
N LYS A 107 11.03 0.34 18.39
CA LYS A 107 11.62 1.68 18.40
C LYS A 107 11.65 2.29 19.80
N ALA A 108 10.62 2.04 20.61
CA ALA A 108 10.51 2.52 21.99
C ALA A 108 11.30 1.68 23.01
N GLY A 109 11.87 0.53 22.63
CA GLY A 109 12.56 -0.37 23.56
C GLY A 109 11.61 -1.14 24.50
N GLU A 110 10.34 -1.23 24.14
CA GLU A 110 9.27 -1.81 24.98
C GLU A 110 9.00 -3.29 24.69
N LEU A 111 9.70 -3.88 23.72
CA LEU A 111 9.57 -5.31 23.42
C LEU A 111 10.15 -6.15 24.56
N LYS A 112 9.36 -7.12 25.02
CA LYS A 112 9.73 -8.10 26.02
C LYS A 112 9.70 -9.50 25.40
N GLN A 113 10.65 -10.34 25.79
CA GLN A 113 10.71 -11.75 25.40
C GLN A 113 9.43 -12.50 25.81
N GLY A 114 8.91 -12.24 27.01
CA GLY A 114 7.78 -13.01 27.54
C GLY A 114 8.12 -14.51 27.62
N ASN A 115 7.28 -15.35 27.01
CA ASN A 115 7.42 -16.81 27.01
C ASN A 115 8.18 -17.36 25.78
N GLU A 116 8.64 -16.50 24.86
CA GLU A 116 9.35 -16.97 23.67
C GLU A 116 10.80 -17.34 24.00
N SER A 117 11.42 -18.25 23.24
CA SER A 117 12.83 -18.59 23.46
C SER A 117 13.73 -17.41 23.11
N VAL A 118 14.91 -17.30 23.74
CA VAL A 118 15.87 -16.21 23.45
C VAL A 118 16.22 -16.15 21.95
N ARG A 119 16.39 -17.32 21.31
CA ARG A 119 16.66 -17.41 19.87
C ARG A 119 15.49 -16.88 19.03
N ALA A 120 14.24 -17.21 19.39
CA ALA A 120 13.07 -16.69 18.70
C ALA A 120 12.95 -15.16 18.84
N PHE A 121 13.17 -14.65 20.06
CA PHE A 121 13.16 -13.23 20.35
C PHE A 121 14.25 -12.48 19.56
N LEU A 122 15.46 -13.02 19.46
CA LEU A 122 16.55 -12.47 18.66
C LEU A 122 16.19 -12.36 17.17
N ILE A 123 15.66 -13.45 16.59
CA ILE A 123 15.22 -13.47 15.18
C ILE A 123 14.13 -12.42 14.95
N LYS A 124 13.19 -12.29 15.91
CA LYS A 124 12.14 -11.27 15.88
C LYS A 124 12.70 -9.86 15.89
N LEU A 125 13.62 -9.55 16.81
CA LEU A 125 14.29 -8.24 16.88
C LEU A 125 15.05 -7.93 15.58
N GLU A 126 15.75 -8.91 15.00
CA GLU A 126 16.47 -8.72 13.74
C GLU A 126 15.53 -8.43 12.56
N ARG A 127 14.40 -9.14 12.49
CA ARG A 127 13.34 -8.88 11.51
C ARG A 127 12.79 -7.46 11.67
N LEU A 128 12.49 -7.03 12.91
CA LEU A 128 11.96 -5.71 13.20
C LEU A 128 12.98 -4.60 12.87
N ARG A 129 14.27 -4.81 13.15
CA ARG A 129 15.36 -3.92 12.72
C ARG A 129 15.35 -3.71 11.21
N LYS A 130 15.36 -4.81 10.43
CA LYS A 130 15.35 -4.76 8.95
C LYS A 130 14.11 -4.01 8.43
N LEU A 131 12.98 -4.19 9.09
CA LEU A 131 11.71 -3.57 8.69
C LEU A 131 11.58 -2.10 9.12
N SER A 132 12.27 -1.70 10.18
CA SER A 132 12.26 -0.35 10.75
C SER A 132 12.86 0.71 9.81
N LYS A 133 13.78 0.33 8.91
CA LYS A 133 14.40 1.17 7.86
C LYS A 133 14.81 2.60 8.30
N GLN A 134 15.13 2.80 9.58
CA GLN A 134 15.81 4.02 10.01
C GLN A 134 17.30 3.86 9.68
N ALA A 135 17.86 4.82 8.94
CA ALA A 135 19.23 4.79 8.42
C ALA A 135 20.35 4.92 9.50
N ARG A 136 20.05 4.68 10.78
CA ARG A 136 21.02 4.72 11.89
C ARG A 136 20.62 3.80 13.06
N CYS A 137 20.31 2.54 12.81
CA CYS A 137 20.34 1.52 13.87
C CYS A 137 21.63 0.73 13.73
N ASP A 138 22.66 1.17 14.43
CA ASP A 138 23.92 0.45 14.60
C ASP A 138 23.71 -0.85 15.41
N GLU A 139 24.68 -1.75 15.38
CA GLU A 139 24.63 -3.02 16.12
C GLU A 139 24.43 -2.80 17.63
N LYS A 140 24.85 -1.64 18.12
CA LYS A 140 24.68 -1.17 19.50
C LYS A 140 23.21 -1.01 19.90
N ASP A 141 22.36 -0.43 19.04
CA ASP A 141 20.91 -0.31 19.26
C ASP A 141 20.22 -1.68 19.43
N LEU A 142 20.67 -2.70 18.68
CA LEU A 142 20.16 -4.06 18.81
C LEU A 142 20.53 -4.69 20.16
N ARG A 143 21.78 -4.50 20.58
CA ARG A 143 22.30 -5.04 21.85
C ARG A 143 21.61 -4.40 23.05
N GLU A 144 21.39 -3.09 23.02
CA GLU A 144 20.68 -2.36 24.07
C GLU A 144 19.22 -2.81 24.19
N LYS A 145 18.51 -2.89 23.07
CA LYS A 145 17.11 -3.37 23.04
C LYS A 145 16.96 -4.83 23.46
N LEU A 146 17.92 -5.66 23.09
CA LEU A 146 17.98 -7.03 23.56
C LEU A 146 18.14 -7.04 25.09
N PHE A 147 19.12 -6.33 25.65
CA PHE A 147 19.37 -6.32 27.09
C PHE A 147 18.16 -5.84 27.89
N CYS A 148 17.44 -4.83 27.42
CA CYS A 148 16.21 -4.33 28.05
C CYS A 148 14.99 -5.27 27.90
N GLY A 149 15.02 -6.16 26.91
CA GLY A 149 13.89 -6.99 26.51
C GLY A 149 13.94 -8.44 26.96
N ILE A 150 15.13 -9.00 27.22
CA ILE A 150 15.28 -10.39 27.70
C ILE A 150 14.66 -10.52 29.11
N SER A 151 14.03 -11.67 29.38
CA SER A 151 13.54 -12.02 30.72
C SER A 151 14.68 -12.00 31.76
N SER A 152 14.37 -11.58 32.99
CA SER A 152 15.32 -11.51 34.10
C SER A 152 16.00 -12.85 34.38
N ILE A 153 15.29 -13.96 34.16
CA ILE A 153 15.83 -15.33 34.32
C ILE A 153 17.10 -15.55 33.48
N ASN A 154 17.16 -14.99 32.27
CA ASN A 154 18.33 -15.12 31.40
C ASN A 154 19.34 -13.97 31.59
N GLN A 155 19.05 -12.97 32.42
CA GLN A 155 20.01 -11.91 32.78
C GLN A 155 20.95 -12.36 33.91
N ASP A 156 20.50 -13.28 34.77
CA ASP A 156 21.28 -13.78 35.91
C ASP A 156 22.40 -14.76 35.47
N GLU A 157 22.29 -15.43 34.32
CA GLU A 157 23.35 -16.29 33.76
C GLU A 157 24.56 -15.50 33.21
N VAL A 158 24.43 -14.20 32.94
CA VAL A 158 25.53 -13.36 32.40
C VAL A 158 26.42 -12.79 33.51
N LYS A 159 26.04 -12.96 34.78
CA LYS A 159 26.75 -12.43 35.95
C LYS A 159 27.46 -13.47 36.80
N SER A 160 27.41 -14.76 36.42
CA SER A 160 28.11 -15.84 37.12
C SER A 160 29.29 -16.37 36.33
#